data_AF-A0A091I7N6-F1
#
_entry.id   AF-A0A091I7N6-F1
#
_cell.length_a   1.000
_cell.length_b   1.000
_cell.length_c   1.000
_cell.angle_alpha   90.00
_cell.angle_beta   90.00
_cell.angle_gamma   90.00
#
_symmetry.space_group_name_H-M   'P 1'
#
loop_
_entity.id
_entity.type
_entity.pdbx_description
1 polymer ?
#
loop_
_entity_poly.entity_id
_entity_poly.type
_entity_poly.pdbx_seq_one_letter_code
_entity_poly.pdbx_strand_id
1 'polypeptide(L)'
;LCLQCDMNDCYSRLRKLVPTIPPNKRVSKVEILQHVIDYILDLQLALETHPALLRQQQPPALHPGSCPVGTPRTPLTALNTDP
;
A
#
# COMPACT_ATOMS: atom_id res chain seq x y z
N LEU A 1 -7.05 -4.98 18.08
CA LEU A 1 -6.60 -4.00 19.09
C LEU A 1 -6.63 -2.53 18.62
N CYS A 2 -7.47 -2.10 17.65
CA CYS A 2 -7.80 -0.66 17.54
C CYS A 2 -9.13 -0.40 16.80
N LEU A 3 -10.24 -0.90 17.33
CA LEU A 3 -11.56 -0.56 16.78
C LEU A 3 -12.14 0.74 17.37
N GLN A 4 -11.48 1.33 18.37
CA GLN A 4 -11.86 2.63 18.96
C GLN A 4 -10.75 3.68 18.78
N CYS A 5 -10.07 3.65 17.63
CA CYS A 5 -9.23 4.76 17.21
C CYS A 5 -10.19 5.93 16.88
N ASP A 6 -10.14 7.04 17.64
CA ASP A 6 -10.95 8.23 17.37
C ASP A 6 -10.72 8.68 15.93
N MET A 7 -11.79 9.05 15.21
CA MET A 7 -11.66 9.45 13.81
C MET A 7 -10.69 10.62 13.64
N ASN A 8 -10.60 11.54 14.59
CA ASN A 8 -9.65 12.65 14.56
C ASN A 8 -8.21 12.20 14.81
N ASP A 9 -7.98 11.13 15.57
CA ASP A 9 -6.65 10.53 15.69
C ASP A 9 -6.19 9.92 14.37
N CYS A 10 -7.11 9.28 13.63
CA CYS A 10 -6.82 8.81 12.28
C CYS A 10 -6.40 9.97 11.37
N TYR A 11 -7.16 11.08 11.34
CA TYR A 11 -6.76 12.28 10.58
C TYR A 11 -5.41 12.84 11.04
N SER A 12 -5.14 12.87 12.35
CA SER A 12 -3.86 13.33 12.91
C SER A 12 -2.69 12.44 12.49
N ARG A 13 -2.91 11.13 12.37
CA ARG A 13 -1.93 10.18 11.86
C ARG A 13 -1.68 10.37 10.37
N LEU A 14 -2.74 10.55 9.58
CA LEU A 14 -2.63 10.80 8.13
C LEU A 14 -1.78 12.04 7.85
N ARG A 15 -1.96 13.12 8.62
CA ARG A 15 -1.15 14.35 8.52
C ARG A 15 0.35 14.15 8.76
N LYS A 16 0.75 13.12 9.50
CA LYS A 16 2.16 12.79 9.76
C LYS A 16 2.76 11.89 8.67
N LEU A 17 1.93 11.11 8.00
CA LEU A 17 2.36 10.11 7.02
C LEU A 17 2.38 10.65 5.59
N VAL A 18 1.51 11.62 5.27
CA VAL A 18 1.37 12.17 3.92
C VAL A 18 2.20 13.46 3.80
N PRO A 19 3.27 13.48 2.99
CA PRO A 19 4.20 14.61 2.89
C PRO A 19 3.56 15.91 2.38
N THR A 20 2.49 15.80 1.61
CA THR A 20 1.81 16.94 0.97
C THR A 20 0.85 17.67 1.90
N ILE A 21 0.51 17.09 3.06
CA ILE A 21 -0.44 17.70 4.00
C ILE A 21 0.30 18.62 4.99
N PRO A 22 0.00 19.93 5.03
CA PRO A 22 0.68 20.85 5.95
C PRO A 22 0.33 20.54 7.42
N PRO A 23 1.33 20.35 8.32
CA PRO A 23 1.09 19.96 9.72
C PRO A 23 0.52 21.07 10.60
N ASN A 24 0.75 22.35 10.26
CA ASN A 24 0.37 23.51 11.09
C ASN A 24 -0.78 24.34 10.50
N LYS A 25 -1.44 23.85 9.44
CA LYS A 25 -2.55 24.54 8.78
C LYS A 25 -3.88 23.86 9.05
N ARG A 26 -5.00 24.59 9.03
CA ARG A 26 -6.33 23.98 9.05
C ARG A 26 -6.63 23.43 7.65
N VAL A 27 -6.72 22.10 7.55
CA VAL A 27 -7.04 21.34 6.33
C VAL A 27 -8.38 20.64 6.58
N SER A 28 -9.27 20.63 5.60
CA SER A 28 -10.56 19.95 5.74
C SER A 28 -10.39 18.43 5.74
N LYS A 29 -11.35 17.68 6.31
CA LYS A 29 -11.32 16.21 6.28
C LYS A 29 -11.27 15.67 4.84
N VAL A 30 -12.02 16.29 3.94
CA VAL A 30 -12.05 15.91 2.52
C VAL A 30 -10.71 16.17 1.84
N GLU A 31 -10.07 17.31 2.11
CA GLU A 31 -8.76 17.65 1.54
C GLU A 31 -7.67 16.71 2.06
N ILE A 32 -7.74 16.29 3.33
CA ILE A 32 -6.87 15.21 3.86
C ILE A 32 -7.08 13.91 3.07
N LEU A 33 -8.33 13.52 2.82
CA LEU A 33 -8.63 12.28 2.08
C LEU A 33 -8.11 12.34 0.64
N GLN A 34 -8.21 13.48 -0.04
CA GLN A 34 -7.66 13.66 -1.39
C GLN A 34 -6.14 13.49 -1.39
N HIS A 35 -5.43 14.18 -0.50
CA HIS A 35 -3.97 14.02 -0.38
C HIS A 35 -3.53 12.60 -0.06
N VAL A 36 -4.32 11.85 0.73
CA VAL A 36 -4.05 10.44 1.04
C VAL A 36 -4.22 9.56 -0.20
N ILE A 37 -5.28 9.78 -0.99
CA ILE A 37 -5.51 9.05 -2.23
C ILE A 37 -4.34 9.28 -3.20
N ASP A 38 -3.97 10.54 -3.43
CA ASP A 38 -2.86 10.90 -4.32
C ASP A 38 -1.55 10.26 -3.86
N TYR A 39 -1.24 10.32 -2.57
CA TYR A 39 -0.02 9.72 -2.03
C TYR A 39 0.02 8.20 -2.17
N ILE A 40 -1.11 7.51 -1.97
CA ILE A 40 -1.18 6.07 -2.17
C ILE A 40 -0.95 5.71 -3.64
N LEU A 41 -1.55 6.46 -4.57
CA LEU A 41 -1.38 6.24 -6.01
C LEU A 41 0.08 6.47 -6.45
N ASP A 42 0.71 7.55 -5.97
CA ASP A 42 2.11 7.85 -6.26
C ASP A 42 3.05 6.76 -5.72
N LEU A 43 2.81 6.29 -4.50
CA LEU A 43 3.59 5.18 -3.91
C LEU A 43 3.42 3.89 -4.69
N GLN A 44 2.21 3.56 -5.15
CA GLN A 44 1.97 2.37 -5.98
C GLN A 44 2.76 2.46 -7.28
N LEU A 45 2.70 3.59 -7.98
CA LEU A 45 3.45 3.81 -9.22
C LEU A 45 4.97 3.72 -9.01
N ALA A 46 5.48 4.30 -7.92
CA ALA A 46 6.91 4.24 -7.59
C ALA A 46 7.38 2.81 -7.33
N LEU A 47 6.55 1.98 -6.68
CA LEU A 47 6.86 0.57 -6.40
C LEU A 47 6.76 -0.32 -7.64
N GLU A 48 5.79 -0.07 -8.53
CA GLU A 48 5.65 -0.80 -9.80
C GLU A 48 6.82 -0.53 -10.76
N THR A 49 7.30 0.71 -10.80
CA THR A 49 8.41 1.13 -11.69
C THR A 49 9.78 0.73 -11.15
N HIS A 50 9.93 0.54 -9.84
CA HIS A 50 11.20 0.17 -9.20
C HIS A 50 11.06 -1.05 -8.28
N PRO A 51 10.87 -2.27 -8.83
CA PRO A 51 10.71 -3.49 -8.04
C PRO A 51 11.94 -3.83 -7.16
N ALA A 52 13.10 -3.20 -7.43
CA ALA A 52 14.29 -3.31 -6.58
C ALA A 52 14.06 -2.80 -5.15
N LEU A 53 13.17 -1.82 -4.94
CA LEU A 53 12.85 -1.32 -3.60
C LEU A 53 12.07 -2.35 -2.76
N LEU A 54 11.24 -3.19 -3.41
CA LEU A 54 10.57 -4.32 -2.76
C LEU A 54 11.58 -5.42 -2.38
N ARG A 55 12.55 -5.70 -3.26
CA ARG A 55 13.63 -6.68 -2.98
C ARG A 55 14.51 -6.28 -1.79
N GLN A 56 14.59 -4.98 -1.46
CA GLN A 56 15.42 -4.51 -0.35
C GLN A 56 14.80 -4.80 1.03
N GLN A 57 13.49 -5.08 1.11
CA GLN A 57 12.82 -5.55 2.33
C GLN A 57 12.85 -7.08 2.48
N GLN A 58 13.32 -7.81 1.46
CA GLN A 58 13.43 -9.26 1.49
C GLN A 58 14.87 -9.62 1.92
N PRO A 59 15.07 -10.42 2.99
CA PRO A 59 16.40 -10.92 3.33
C PRO A 59 17.01 -11.56 2.08
N PRO A 60 18.31 -11.36 1.78
CA PRO A 60 18.95 -12.00 0.65
C PRO A 60 18.85 -13.50 0.86
N ALA A 61 17.93 -14.12 0.15
CA ALA A 61 17.77 -15.55 0.14
C ALA A 61 18.99 -16.12 -0.62
N LEU A 62 20.00 -16.53 0.14
CA LEU A 62 21.12 -17.31 -0.36
C LEU A 62 20.61 -18.70 -0.73
N HIS A 63 20.19 -18.88 -1.98
CA HIS A 63 20.06 -20.21 -2.55
C HIS A 63 20.56 -20.18 -4.01
N PRO A 64 21.78 -20.68 -4.25
CA PRO A 64 22.24 -20.95 -5.60
C PRO A 64 21.69 -22.31 -6.04
N GLY A 65 20.74 -22.31 -6.98
CA GLY A 65 20.34 -23.52 -7.68
C GLY A 65 18.98 -23.40 -8.34
N SER A 66 18.99 -23.32 -9.69
CA SER A 66 18.00 -23.81 -10.68
C SER A 66 16.49 -23.55 -10.45
N CYS A 67 15.61 -23.30 -11.41
CA CYS A 67 15.53 -23.19 -12.87
C CYS A 67 14.15 -22.52 -13.16
N PRO A 68 13.84 -22.07 -14.40
CA PRO A 68 12.67 -21.26 -14.70
C PRO A 68 11.43 -22.12 -14.99
N VAL A 69 10.24 -21.72 -14.54
CA VAL A 69 8.97 -22.10 -15.18
C VAL A 69 7.86 -21.18 -14.68
N GLY A 70 7.17 -20.55 -15.64
CA GLY A 70 6.02 -19.71 -15.37
C GLY A 70 4.82 -20.54 -14.90
N THR A 71 4.11 -20.02 -13.90
CA THR A 71 2.74 -20.42 -13.58
C THR A 71 1.83 -19.22 -13.85
N PRO A 72 0.94 -19.29 -14.85
CA PRO A 72 -0.12 -18.31 -15.01
C PRO A 72 -1.04 -18.37 -13.79
N ARG A 73 -1.37 -17.21 -13.22
CA ARG A 73 -2.32 -17.10 -12.10
C ARG A 73 -3.67 -17.69 -12.52
N THR A 74 -4.10 -18.74 -11.84
CA THR A 74 -5.45 -19.31 -11.97
C THR A 74 -6.47 -18.23 -11.57
N PRO A 75 -7.45 -17.88 -12.42
CA PRO A 75 -8.49 -16.92 -12.05
C PRO A 75 -9.44 -17.52 -11.00
N LEU A 76 -9.93 -16.69 -10.07
CA LEU A 76 -10.81 -17.05 -8.94
C LEU A 76 -12.22 -17.53 -9.33
N THR A 77 -12.44 -17.98 -10.56
CA THR A 77 -13.76 -18.33 -11.10
C THR A 77 -14.26 -19.70 -10.61
N ALA A 78 -13.45 -20.51 -9.92
CA ALA A 78 -13.81 -21.87 -9.51
C ALA A 78 -14.57 -22.00 -8.17
N LEU A 79 -14.88 -20.89 -7.48
CA LEU A 79 -15.55 -20.93 -6.16
C LEU A 79 -17.01 -20.46 -6.17
N ASN A 80 -17.64 -20.25 -7.33
CA ASN A 80 -19.05 -19.84 -7.40
C ASN A 80 -19.91 -20.79 -8.24
N THR A 81 -19.79 -22.10 -7.98
CA THR A 81 -20.81 -23.07 -8.36
C THR A 81 -21.20 -23.83 -7.10
N ASP A 82 -22.19 -23.30 -6.39
CA ASP A 82 -22.94 -24.03 -5.37
C ASP A 82 -24.05 -24.84 -6.08
N PRO A 83 -24.33 -26.10 -5.67
CA PRO A 83 -25.31 -26.98 -6.30
C PRO A 83 -26.78 -26.58 -6.10
#